data_AF-A0A3S8WGB4-F1
#
_entry.id   AF-A0A3S8WGB4-F1
#
_cell.length_a   1.000
_cell.length_b   1.000
_cell.length_c   1.000
_cell.angle_alpha   90.00
_cell.angle_beta   90.00
_cell.angle_gamma   90.00
#
_symmetry.space_group_name_H-M   'P 1'
#
loop_
_entity.id
_entity.type
_entity.pdbx_description
1 polymer ?
#
loop_
_entity_poly.entity_id
_entity_poly.type
_entity_poly.pdbx_seq_one_letter_code
_entity_poly.pdbx_strand_id
1 'polypeptide(L)'
;MTTRNFRVRGVGSAAVAGLVFATGALAVLTAQQRRHDALYRKAEEERSRHHRHMVLAAQQRLQFDMLTTAMGDPDLAAVLDTYETPLDARTQRQYLFANAMYTNVLLAWRVGNLGWDELHGHLRLICQNAIFRNYWAATRGHRASLLDSSDEARLGRMVDKLIRDLEAAGTDEWWVVGEPPPE
;
A
#
# COMPACT_ATOMS: atom_id res chain seq x y z
N MET A 1 75.88 -6.49 54.16
CA MET A 1 74.62 -5.85 53.72
C MET A 1 74.75 -5.53 52.23
N THR A 2 74.06 -6.30 51.38
CA THR A 2 74.04 -6.04 49.93
C THR A 2 72.61 -6.28 49.45
N THR A 3 71.84 -5.20 49.28
CA THR A 3 70.47 -5.22 48.77
C THR A 3 70.48 -5.42 47.25
N ARG A 4 69.98 -6.57 46.78
CA ARG A 4 69.79 -6.90 45.37
C ARG A 4 68.36 -6.55 44.96
N ASN A 5 68.18 -5.34 44.43
CA ASN A 5 66.90 -4.91 43.86
C ASN A 5 66.76 -5.44 42.43
N PHE A 6 65.86 -6.40 42.21
CA PHE A 6 65.39 -6.74 40.87
C PHE A 6 64.43 -5.65 40.38
N ARG A 7 64.91 -4.82 39.46
CA ARG A 7 64.05 -3.97 38.63
C ARG A 7 63.16 -4.89 37.77
N VAL A 8 61.86 -4.85 38.02
CA VAL A 8 60.85 -5.33 37.08
C VAL A 8 60.96 -4.45 35.83
N ARG A 9 61.61 -5.00 34.80
CA ARG A 9 61.81 -4.34 33.51
C ARG A 9 60.47 -4.36 32.79
N GLY A 10 59.88 -3.18 32.60
CA GLY A 10 58.52 -3.00 32.09
C GLY A 10 58.28 -3.73 30.78
N VAL A 11 57.20 -4.50 30.73
CA VAL A 11 56.62 -5.01 29.49
C VAL A 11 56.24 -3.79 28.66
N GLY A 12 57.04 -3.58 27.60
CA GLY A 12 57.17 -2.30 26.93
C GLY A 12 55.93 -1.86 26.14
N SER A 13 55.78 -0.54 26.06
CA SER A 13 54.82 0.24 25.28
C SER A 13 54.51 -0.28 23.86
N ALA A 14 55.40 -1.05 23.24
CA ALA A 14 55.22 -1.62 21.90
C ALA A 14 54.19 -2.78 21.87
N ALA A 15 54.13 -3.63 22.90
CA ALA A 15 53.15 -4.71 22.97
C ALA A 15 51.72 -4.16 23.15
N VAL A 16 51.58 -3.10 23.95
CA VAL A 16 50.31 -2.39 24.16
C VAL A 16 49.87 -1.66 22.88
N ALA A 17 50.80 -1.01 22.17
CA ALA A 17 50.51 -0.33 20.90
C ALA A 17 50.06 -1.31 19.79
N GLY A 18 50.70 -2.48 19.68
CA GLY A 18 50.30 -3.52 18.72
C GLY A 18 48.91 -4.09 18.98
N LEU A 19 48.54 -4.28 20.26
CA LEU A 19 47.21 -4.74 20.64
C LEU A 19 46.12 -3.71 20.33
N VAL A 20 46.37 -2.43 20.61
CA VAL A 20 45.45 -1.33 20.29
C VAL A 20 45.22 -1.22 18.78
N PHE A 21 46.28 -1.31 17.97
CA PHE A 21 46.15 -1.27 16.51
C PHE A 21 45.35 -2.47 15.97
N ALA A 22 45.63 -3.68 16.45
CA ALA A 22 44.89 -4.88 16.06
C ALA A 22 43.41 -4.80 16.43
N THR A 23 43.08 -4.35 17.65
CA THR A 23 41.69 -4.13 18.07
C THR A 23 40.99 -3.04 17.27
N GLY A 24 41.68 -1.95 16.94
CA GLY A 24 41.16 -0.88 16.08
C GLY A 24 40.87 -1.36 14.66
N ALA A 25 41.79 -2.11 14.05
CA ALA A 25 41.58 -2.71 12.73
C ALA A 25 40.39 -3.69 12.72
N LEU A 26 40.25 -4.52 13.76
CA LEU A 26 39.12 -5.43 13.92
C LEU A 26 37.79 -4.67 14.10
N ALA A 27 37.80 -3.58 14.88
CA ALA A 27 36.64 -2.72 15.08
C ALA A 27 36.20 -2.04 13.76
N VAL A 28 37.15 -1.58 12.95
CA VAL A 28 36.87 -1.00 11.63
C VAL A 28 36.28 -2.06 10.69
N LEU A 29 36.88 -3.25 10.61
CA LEU A 29 36.39 -4.33 9.75
C LEU A 29 34.98 -4.78 10.14
N THR A 30 34.71 -4.95 11.44
CA THR A 30 33.37 -5.31 11.93
C THR A 30 32.34 -4.20 11.66
N ALA A 31 32.72 -2.93 11.83
CA ALA A 31 31.87 -1.80 11.46
C ALA A 31 31.58 -1.74 9.95
N GLN A 32 32.58 -2.03 9.12
CA GLN A 32 32.44 -2.10 7.67
C GLN A 32 31.55 -3.27 7.23
N GLN A 33 31.71 -4.44 7.84
CA GLN A 33 30.86 -5.60 7.58
C GLN A 33 29.40 -5.32 7.96
N ARG A 34 29.15 -4.72 9.13
CA ARG A 34 27.80 -4.30 9.54
C ARG A 34 27.17 -3.30 8.56
N ARG A 35 27.95 -2.35 8.04
CA ARG A 35 27.48 -1.39 7.03
C ARG A 35 27.13 -2.10 5.72
N HIS A 36 27.97 -3.03 5.29
CA HIS A 36 27.72 -3.85 4.11
C HIS A 36 26.42 -4.67 4.29
N ASP A 37 26.28 -5.41 5.39
CA ASP A 37 25.09 -6.21 5.68
C ASP A 37 23.82 -5.34 5.78
N ALA A 38 23.92 -4.11 6.30
CA ALA A 38 22.81 -3.16 6.32
C ALA A 38 22.43 -2.69 4.90
N LEU A 39 23.40 -2.40 4.03
CA LEU A 39 23.15 -2.03 2.64
C LEU A 39 22.53 -3.18 1.84
N TYR A 40 23.02 -4.41 2.03
CA TYR A 40 22.46 -5.59 1.38
C TYR A 40 21.02 -5.84 1.82
N ARG A 41 20.72 -5.77 3.12
CA ARG A 41 19.34 -5.89 3.62
C ARG A 41 18.42 -4.82 3.02
N LYS A 42 18.87 -3.57 3.00
CA LYS A 42 18.09 -2.48 2.40
C LYS A 42 17.85 -2.71 0.91
N ALA A 43 18.85 -3.16 0.16
CA ALA A 43 18.69 -3.47 -1.25
C ALA A 43 17.71 -4.64 -1.49
N GLU A 44 17.74 -5.66 -0.64
CA GLU A 44 16.82 -6.80 -0.71
C GLU A 44 15.38 -6.41 -0.36
N GLU A 45 15.20 -5.55 0.64
CA GLU A 45 13.90 -4.97 1.01
C GLU A 45 13.33 -4.13 -0.13
N GLU A 46 14.12 -3.26 -0.74
CA GLU A 46 13.71 -2.44 -1.88
C GLU A 46 13.38 -3.30 -3.12
N ARG A 47 14.18 -4.34 -3.39
CA ARG A 47 13.87 -5.32 -4.45
C ARG A 47 12.56 -6.05 -4.19
N SER A 48 12.34 -6.49 -2.95
CA SER A 48 11.12 -7.17 -2.54
C SER A 48 9.90 -6.27 -2.69
N ARG A 49 10.01 -5.00 -2.29
CA ARG A 49 8.96 -3.98 -2.48
C ARG A 49 8.67 -3.74 -3.94
N HIS A 50 9.72 -3.52 -4.75
CA HIS A 50 9.57 -3.32 -6.19
C HIS A 50 8.93 -4.53 -6.87
N HIS A 51 9.34 -5.75 -6.51
CA HIS A 51 8.74 -6.98 -7.02
C HIS A 51 7.25 -7.07 -6.67
N ARG A 52 6.87 -6.78 -5.41
CA ARG A 52 5.46 -6.73 -5.00
C ARG A 52 4.67 -5.70 -5.80
N HIS A 53 5.22 -4.49 -6.01
CA HIS A 53 4.57 -3.46 -6.83
C HIS A 53 4.35 -3.94 -8.27
N MET A 54 5.36 -4.58 -8.87
CA MET A 54 5.25 -5.13 -10.22
C MET A 54 4.18 -6.22 -10.33
N VAL A 55 4.13 -7.13 -9.36
CA VAL A 55 3.10 -8.19 -9.30
C VAL A 55 1.71 -7.59 -9.16
N LEU A 56 1.53 -6.60 -8.28
CA LEU A 56 0.26 -5.89 -8.08
C LEU A 56 -0.19 -5.15 -9.35
N ALA A 57 0.71 -4.44 -10.01
CA ALA A 57 0.41 -3.74 -11.26
C ALA A 57 0.03 -4.71 -12.39
N ALA A 58 0.71 -5.86 -12.49
CA ALA A 58 0.39 -6.90 -13.46
C ALA A 58 -0.99 -7.52 -13.19
N GLN A 59 -1.31 -7.83 -11.92
CA GLN A 59 -2.61 -8.34 -11.53
C GLN A 59 -3.73 -7.35 -11.87
N GLN A 60 -3.53 -6.05 -11.59
CA GLN A 60 -4.51 -5.02 -11.93
C GLN A 60 -4.70 -4.90 -13.44
N ARG A 61 -3.61 -4.96 -14.22
CA ARG A 61 -3.71 -4.91 -15.67
C ARG A 61 -4.56 -6.05 -16.21
N LEU A 62 -4.34 -7.27 -15.72
CA LEU A 62 -5.16 -8.43 -16.06
C LEU A 62 -6.63 -8.21 -15.68
N GLN A 63 -6.92 -7.72 -14.48
CA GLN A 63 -8.29 -7.43 -14.05
C GLN A 63 -8.97 -6.39 -14.94
N PHE A 64 -8.27 -5.32 -15.28
CA PHE A 64 -8.79 -4.28 -16.17
C PHE A 64 -9.06 -4.81 -17.58
N ASP A 65 -8.16 -5.63 -18.12
CA ASP A 65 -8.33 -6.26 -19.42
C ASP A 65 -9.55 -7.21 -19.39
N MET A 66 -9.72 -8.04 -18.35
CA MET A 66 -10.92 -8.89 -18.18
C MET A 66 -12.22 -8.07 -18.11
N LEU A 67 -12.25 -6.99 -17.33
CA LEU A 67 -13.42 -6.11 -17.25
C LEU A 67 -13.72 -5.46 -18.61
N THR A 68 -12.69 -5.04 -19.34
CA THR A 68 -12.84 -4.43 -20.68
C THR A 68 -13.37 -5.44 -21.69
N THR A 69 -12.87 -6.67 -21.67
CA THR A 69 -13.40 -7.76 -22.49
C THR A 69 -14.87 -8.04 -22.16
N ALA A 70 -15.22 -8.16 -20.87
CA ALA A 70 -16.61 -8.37 -20.44
C ALA A 70 -17.52 -7.20 -20.84
N MET A 71 -17.03 -5.95 -20.84
CA MET A 71 -17.82 -4.80 -21.31
C MET A 71 -18.16 -4.86 -22.81
N GLY A 72 -17.37 -5.57 -23.62
CA GLY A 72 -17.61 -5.74 -25.06
C GLY A 72 -18.50 -6.94 -25.42
N ASP A 73 -18.69 -7.89 -24.49
CA ASP A 73 -19.35 -9.17 -24.73
C ASP A 73 -20.36 -9.47 -23.61
N PRO A 74 -21.69 -9.38 -23.88
CA PRO A 74 -22.72 -9.66 -22.89
C PRO A 74 -22.66 -11.07 -22.28
N ASP A 75 -22.22 -12.08 -23.03
CA ASP A 75 -22.14 -13.46 -22.53
C ASP A 75 -21.02 -13.59 -21.50
N LEU A 76 -19.91 -12.87 -21.70
CA LEU A 76 -18.84 -12.77 -20.70
C LEU A 76 -19.22 -11.87 -19.53
N ALA A 77 -19.98 -10.80 -19.78
CA ALA A 77 -20.50 -9.94 -18.71
C ALA A 77 -21.39 -10.72 -17.73
N ALA A 78 -22.19 -11.67 -18.23
CA ALA A 78 -23.07 -12.50 -17.41
C ALA A 78 -22.32 -13.32 -16.34
N VAL A 79 -21.06 -13.69 -16.57
CA VAL A 79 -20.23 -14.36 -15.56
C VAL A 79 -19.95 -13.47 -14.34
N LEU A 80 -19.93 -12.15 -14.55
CA LEU A 80 -19.70 -11.15 -13.52
C LEU A 80 -21.01 -10.62 -12.91
N ASP A 81 -22.17 -11.06 -13.42
CA ASP A 81 -23.48 -10.69 -12.87
C ASP A 81 -23.71 -11.45 -11.56
N THR A 82 -23.39 -10.76 -10.47
CA THR A 82 -23.54 -11.24 -9.09
C THR A 82 -24.54 -10.37 -8.33
N TYR A 83 -25.34 -9.58 -9.05
CA TYR A 83 -26.30 -8.65 -8.49
C TYR A 83 -27.58 -9.38 -8.07
N GLU A 84 -28.22 -8.93 -6.98
CA GLU A 84 -29.47 -9.51 -6.50
C GLU A 84 -30.64 -9.29 -7.47
N THR A 85 -30.60 -8.21 -8.24
CA THR A 85 -31.63 -7.82 -9.21
C THR A 85 -31.04 -7.92 -10.62
N PRO A 86 -31.77 -8.53 -11.59
CA PRO A 86 -31.34 -8.55 -12.98
C PRO A 86 -31.08 -7.15 -13.52
N LEU A 87 -29.93 -6.96 -14.16
CA LEU A 87 -29.56 -5.70 -14.78
C LEU A 87 -29.71 -5.79 -16.30
N ASP A 88 -30.09 -4.69 -16.93
CA ASP A 88 -29.95 -4.58 -18.38
C ASP A 88 -28.46 -4.46 -18.78
N ALA A 89 -28.14 -4.83 -20.02
CA ALA A 89 -26.76 -4.86 -20.53
C ALA A 89 -26.06 -3.48 -20.49
N ARG A 90 -26.79 -2.37 -20.54
CA ARG A 90 -26.19 -1.04 -20.42
C ARG A 90 -25.80 -0.79 -18.96
N THR A 91 -26.69 -1.02 -18.01
CA THR A 91 -26.43 -0.84 -16.58
C THR A 91 -25.29 -1.75 -16.11
N GLN A 92 -25.26 -3.00 -16.57
CA GLN A 92 -24.19 -3.94 -16.28
C GLN A 92 -22.82 -3.41 -16.72
N ARG A 93 -22.70 -2.88 -17.95
CA ARG A 93 -21.43 -2.27 -18.43
C ARG A 93 -21.03 -1.06 -17.61
N GLN A 94 -21.98 -0.22 -17.21
CA GLN A 94 -21.69 0.93 -16.36
C GLN A 94 -21.19 0.50 -14.98
N TYR A 95 -21.74 -0.56 -14.40
CA TYR A 95 -21.29 -1.11 -13.12
C TYR A 95 -19.91 -1.75 -13.22
N LEU A 96 -19.61 -2.47 -14.30
CA LEU A 96 -18.26 -2.97 -14.57
C LEU A 96 -17.23 -1.84 -14.67
N PHE A 97 -17.60 -0.74 -15.34
CA PHE A 97 -16.73 0.45 -15.40
C PHE A 97 -16.58 1.13 -14.03
N ALA A 98 -17.65 1.24 -13.25
CA ALA A 98 -17.60 1.77 -11.89
C ALA A 98 -16.66 0.95 -10.97
N ASN A 99 -16.73 -0.39 -11.06
CA ASN A 99 -15.79 -1.29 -10.40
C ASN A 99 -14.34 -1.05 -10.82
N ALA A 100 -14.11 -0.88 -12.13
CA ALA A 100 -12.78 -0.58 -12.67
C ALA A 100 -12.22 0.74 -12.11
N MET A 101 -13.03 1.80 -12.03
CA MET A 101 -12.61 3.09 -11.47
C MET A 101 -12.26 2.97 -9.98
N TYR A 102 -13.13 2.32 -9.18
CA TYR A 102 -12.88 2.13 -7.75
C TYR A 102 -11.60 1.32 -7.50
N THR A 103 -11.46 0.18 -8.19
CA THR A 103 -10.28 -0.69 -8.05
C THR A 103 -9.00 0.03 -8.48
N ASN A 104 -9.07 0.90 -9.51
CA ASN A 104 -7.94 1.69 -9.95
C ASN A 104 -7.42 2.64 -8.85
N VAL A 105 -8.34 3.35 -8.19
CA VAL A 105 -8.03 4.27 -7.09
C VAL A 105 -7.48 3.52 -5.87
N LEU A 106 -8.09 2.38 -5.50
CA LEU A 106 -7.58 1.52 -4.43
C LEU A 106 -6.15 1.05 -4.70
N LEU A 107 -5.83 0.66 -5.95
CA LEU A 107 -4.48 0.25 -6.26
C LEU A 107 -3.51 1.43 -6.21
N ALA A 108 -3.88 2.58 -6.78
CA ALA A 108 -3.04 3.76 -6.79
C ALA A 108 -2.59 4.14 -5.37
N TRP A 109 -3.48 4.01 -4.37
CA TRP A 109 -3.11 4.13 -2.96
C TRP A 109 -2.21 2.98 -2.47
N ARG A 110 -2.55 1.71 -2.74
CA ARG A 110 -1.73 0.54 -2.30
C ARG A 110 -0.29 0.55 -2.81
N VAL A 111 -0.04 1.08 -4.01
CA VAL A 111 1.32 1.18 -4.58
C VAL A 111 2.04 2.48 -4.19
N GLY A 112 1.38 3.37 -3.44
CA GLY A 112 1.94 4.62 -2.94
C GLY A 112 1.94 5.77 -3.95
N ASN A 113 1.16 5.69 -5.03
CA ASN A 113 1.01 6.78 -6.00
C ASN A 113 0.05 7.88 -5.49
N LEU A 114 -0.84 7.56 -4.56
CA LEU A 114 -1.75 8.51 -3.92
C LEU A 114 -1.57 8.47 -2.41
N GLY A 115 -1.46 9.65 -1.80
CA GLY A 115 -1.61 9.81 -0.36
C GLY A 115 -3.06 9.60 0.10
N TRP A 116 -3.27 9.50 1.42
CA TRP A 116 -4.61 9.29 1.99
C TRP A 116 -5.57 10.45 1.73
N ASP A 117 -5.10 11.69 1.83
CA ASP A 117 -5.91 12.88 1.56
C ASP A 117 -6.28 12.99 0.07
N GLU A 118 -5.34 12.67 -0.83
CA GLU A 118 -5.58 12.65 -2.27
C GLU A 118 -6.57 11.54 -2.65
N LEU A 119 -6.42 10.36 -2.04
CA LEU A 119 -7.36 9.24 -2.18
C LEU A 119 -8.78 9.66 -1.79
N HIS A 120 -8.93 10.35 -0.65
CA HIS A 120 -10.21 10.87 -0.21
C HIS A 120 -10.82 11.85 -1.23
N GLY A 121 -10.02 12.78 -1.76
CA GLY A 121 -10.45 13.71 -2.81
C GLY A 121 -10.93 13.00 -4.09
N HIS A 122 -10.19 11.98 -4.54
CA HIS A 122 -10.57 11.15 -5.69
C HIS A 122 -11.88 10.42 -5.47
N LEU A 123 -12.07 9.80 -4.31
CA LEU A 123 -13.31 9.10 -3.99
C LEU A 123 -14.50 10.05 -3.89
N ARG A 124 -14.30 11.26 -3.37
CA ARG A 124 -15.34 12.29 -3.31
C ARG A 124 -15.82 12.68 -4.71
N LEU A 125 -14.90 12.80 -5.67
CA LEU A 125 -15.24 13.02 -7.07
C LEU A 125 -16.08 11.88 -7.65
N ILE A 126 -15.65 10.63 -7.41
CA ILE A 126 -16.36 9.45 -7.90
C ILE A 126 -17.78 9.33 -7.31
N CYS A 127 -17.94 9.63 -6.02
CA CYS A 127 -19.21 9.52 -5.30
C CYS A 127 -20.31 10.47 -5.81
N GLN A 128 -19.96 11.55 -6.52
CA GLN A 128 -20.95 12.42 -7.16
C GLN A 128 -21.73 11.72 -8.28
N ASN A 129 -21.13 10.73 -8.92
CA ASN A 129 -21.76 10.03 -10.02
C ASN A 129 -22.88 9.11 -9.47
N ALA A 130 -24.13 9.36 -9.88
CA ALA A 130 -25.27 8.57 -9.42
C ALA A 130 -25.16 7.08 -9.82
N ILE A 131 -24.56 6.77 -10.97
CA ILE A 131 -24.35 5.39 -11.40
C ILE A 131 -23.35 4.69 -10.48
N PHE A 132 -22.29 5.40 -10.06
CA PHE A 132 -21.36 4.87 -9.07
C PHE A 132 -22.06 4.58 -7.74
N ARG A 133 -22.90 5.49 -7.24
CA ARG A 133 -23.66 5.25 -5.99
C ARG A 133 -24.61 4.06 -6.11
N ASN A 134 -25.28 3.90 -7.24
CA ASN A 134 -26.15 2.75 -7.50
C ASN A 134 -25.36 1.44 -7.56
N TYR A 135 -24.23 1.42 -8.27
CA TYR A 135 -23.28 0.30 -8.28
C TYR A 135 -22.81 -0.03 -6.86
N TRP A 136 -22.45 1.00 -6.10
CA TRP A 136 -21.99 0.85 -4.73
C TRP A 136 -23.07 0.19 -3.89
N ALA A 137 -24.30 0.69 -3.91
CA ALA A 137 -25.42 0.07 -3.20
C ALA A 137 -25.67 -1.38 -3.64
N ALA A 138 -25.65 -1.67 -4.95
CA ALA A 138 -25.90 -3.00 -5.51
C ALA A 138 -24.83 -4.04 -5.13
N THR A 139 -23.61 -3.60 -4.80
CA THR A 139 -22.48 -4.48 -4.44
C THR A 139 -22.19 -4.54 -2.94
N ARG A 140 -23.12 -4.05 -2.09
CA ARG A 140 -22.95 -4.06 -0.62
C ARG A 140 -22.63 -5.43 -0.05
N GLY A 141 -23.22 -6.50 -0.60
CA GLY A 141 -23.03 -7.87 -0.13
C GLY A 141 -21.58 -8.35 -0.28
N HIS A 142 -20.91 -7.99 -1.38
CA HIS A 142 -19.50 -8.31 -1.59
C HIS A 142 -18.60 -7.60 -0.59
N ARG A 143 -18.90 -6.35 -0.25
CA ARG A 143 -18.08 -5.60 0.71
C ARG A 143 -18.30 -6.06 2.14
N ALA A 144 -19.50 -6.54 2.47
CA ALA A 144 -19.81 -7.07 3.79
C ALA A 144 -19.07 -8.38 4.11
N SER A 145 -18.58 -9.10 3.10
CA SER A 145 -17.78 -10.33 3.29
C SER A 145 -16.27 -10.08 3.41
N LEU A 146 -15.82 -8.83 3.25
CA LEU A 146 -14.42 -8.48 3.37
C LEU A 146 -13.94 -8.58 4.82
N LEU A 147 -12.67 -8.91 5.00
CA LEU A 147 -12.02 -8.81 6.31
C LEU A 147 -11.99 -7.34 6.74
N ASP A 148 -12.46 -7.03 7.94
CA ASP A 148 -12.59 -5.66 8.45
C ASP A 148 -11.29 -4.84 8.45
N SER A 149 -10.16 -5.54 8.63
CA SER A 149 -8.81 -4.97 8.63
C SER A 149 -8.18 -4.86 7.25
N SER A 150 -8.86 -5.32 6.19
CA SER A 150 -8.37 -5.17 4.83
C SER A 150 -8.44 -3.71 4.38
N ASP A 151 -7.51 -3.30 3.53
CA ASP A 151 -7.52 -1.96 2.95
C ASP A 151 -8.83 -1.66 2.21
N GLU A 152 -9.41 -2.66 1.56
CA GLU A 152 -10.63 -2.51 0.79
C GLU A 152 -11.84 -2.27 1.70
N ALA A 153 -11.91 -2.95 2.86
CA ALA A 153 -12.92 -2.67 3.86
C ALA A 153 -12.75 -1.26 4.47
N ARG A 154 -11.51 -0.84 4.72
CA ARG A 154 -11.18 0.51 5.21
C ARG A 154 -11.60 1.58 4.20
N LEU A 155 -11.28 1.38 2.92
CA LEU A 155 -11.68 2.28 1.85
C LEU A 155 -13.19 2.27 1.63
N GLY A 156 -13.82 1.09 1.71
CA GLY A 156 -15.26 0.95 1.59
C GLY A 156 -16.02 1.77 2.62
N ARG A 157 -15.57 1.76 3.88
CA ARG A 157 -16.16 2.61 4.94
C ARG A 157 -15.99 4.10 4.66
N MET A 158 -14.88 4.52 4.05
CA MET A 158 -14.69 5.91 3.62
C MET A 158 -15.70 6.30 2.54
N VAL A 159 -15.88 5.45 1.53
CA VAL A 159 -16.89 5.67 0.47
C VAL A 159 -18.31 5.70 1.06
N ASP A 160 -18.65 4.78 1.96
CA ASP A 160 -19.94 4.78 2.65
C ASP A 160 -20.19 6.09 3.41
N LYS A 161 -19.16 6.60 4.10
CA LYS A 161 -19.24 7.90 4.79
C LYS A 161 -19.43 9.04 3.80
N LEU A 162 -18.63 9.09 2.72
CA LEU A 162 -18.73 10.12 1.70
C LEU A 162 -20.11 10.18 1.04
N ILE A 163 -20.69 9.02 0.72
CA ILE A 163 -22.04 8.95 0.14
C ILE A 163 -23.07 9.48 1.14
N ARG A 164 -23.02 9.07 2.41
CA ARG A 164 -23.91 9.60 3.45
C ARG A 164 -23.76 11.11 3.64
N ASP A 165 -22.54 11.60 3.69
CA ASP A 165 -22.24 13.02 3.88
C ASP A 165 -22.78 13.84 2.68
N LEU A 166 -22.63 13.34 1.44
CA LEU A 166 -23.17 13.96 0.23
C LEU A 166 -24.69 14.02 0.23
N GLU A 167 -25.36 12.93 0.62
CA GLU A 167 -26.82 12.86 0.73
C GLU A 167 -27.35 13.82 1.80
N ALA A 168 -26.64 13.95 2.93
CA ALA A 168 -27.03 14.84 4.03
C ALA A 168 -26.79 16.32 3.72
N ALA A 169 -25.74 16.65 2.96
CA ALA A 169 -25.35 18.03 2.72
C ALA A 169 -26.33 18.80 1.82
N GLY A 170 -27.10 18.10 0.96
CA GLY A 170 -28.13 18.71 0.12
C GLY A 170 -27.65 19.87 -0.75
N THR A 171 -26.34 19.93 -1.03
CA THR A 171 -25.65 21.03 -1.70
C THR A 171 -24.93 20.52 -2.95
N ASP A 172 -24.82 21.38 -3.97
CA ASP A 172 -24.05 21.11 -5.17
C ASP A 172 -22.53 21.27 -4.95
N GLU A 173 -22.12 21.89 -3.83
CA GLU A 173 -20.72 22.12 -3.44
C GLU A 173 -20.08 20.89 -2.80
N TRP A 174 -19.98 19.82 -3.58
CA TRP A 174 -19.45 18.54 -3.11
C TRP A 174 -18.02 18.62 -2.55
N TRP A 175 -17.17 19.56 -2.99
CA TRP A 175 -15.77 19.65 -2.57
C TRP A 175 -15.58 20.04 -1.10
N VAL A 176 -16.63 20.58 -0.45
CA VAL A 176 -16.64 20.96 0.98
C VAL A 176 -17.22 19.83 1.85
N VAL A 177 -17.74 18.75 1.25
CA VAL A 177 -18.45 17.70 1.96
C VAL A 177 -17.50 16.61 2.47
N GLY A 178 -17.54 16.39 3.78
CA GLY A 178 -16.85 15.30 4.48
C GLY A 178 -15.35 15.57 4.67
N GLU A 179 -14.85 15.35 5.88
CA GLU A 179 -13.41 15.33 6.18
C GLU A 179 -12.83 13.92 5.98
N PRO A 180 -11.55 13.81 5.56
CA PRO A 180 -10.86 12.53 5.49
C PRO A 180 -10.82 11.90 6.89
N PRO A 181 -11.13 10.60 7.02
CA PRO A 181 -10.95 9.90 8.28
C PRO A 181 -9.46 9.85 8.65
N PRO A 182 -9.09 9.76 9.94
CA PRO A 182 -7.70 9.57 10.33
C PRO A 182 -7.12 8.28 9.72
N GLU A 183 -5.81 8.30 9.47
CA GLU A 183 -5.09 7.14 8.94
C GLU A 183 -5.14 5.93 9.90
#